data_AF-A0A1R3RWB1-F1
#
_entry.id   AF-A0A1R3RWB1-F1
#
_cell.length_a   1.000
_cell.length_b   1.000
_cell.length_c   1.000
_cell.angle_alpha   90.00
_cell.angle_beta   90.00
_cell.angle_gamma   90.00
#
_symmetry.space_group_name_H-M   'P 1'
#
loop_
_entity.id
_entity.type
_entity.pdbx_description
1 polymer ?
#
loop_
_entity_poly.entity_id
_entity_poly.type
_entity_poly.pdbx_seq_one_letter_code
_entity_poly.pdbx_strand_id
1 'polypeptide(L)'
;MSAYTRVKQPPDDDEKGYYPDETAEEEGFLIAQSRSVSARKYCWVQDHWRSITIHVFILSLNILLVLIYHVPWFKPEYVLYPDITTSPLQHAIEYRSQVFETLAIYRHDGTLNPHKTNAYNGPPRPELEEAWDKLMNNTNIRVTQDQLGEEFAAQDSIVELNDGSGYYVTVSAYHGLHCVQRLHHYIYAEHYYPGLSEFEAFMLRRHTEHCLDWLRQYVQCHPDLSLIPSHWMTDGPGPVAPDDGHRECVVWEKIEQWMAEHSFDPHDPGLLVHPIFANPSDMESSSSPFVSPEEPRLSSSSEDGYTYGKHPPKAKRWWQRQPFLSIFRTIVYLIAVWGFISLLSSTLPFTPKQEPTSHSSVTPDVYRPETLSPGLNICDCGTTINEALLLNCVYDSLATAWLPPHCRDAELTALFDKAGPEPNGEWSYYLDEDGTIPLTKDEIALLGETGGAEHEKPSRLSQPSEGHT
;
A
#
# COMPACT_ATOMS: atom_id res chain seq x y z
N MET A 1 -4.50 -97.67 52.61
CA MET A 1 -5.65 -97.59 51.68
C MET A 1 -5.65 -96.19 51.11
N SER A 2 -5.65 -95.91 49.80
CA SER A 2 -5.53 -96.72 48.57
C SER A 2 -5.17 -95.75 47.42
N ALA A 3 -4.48 -96.09 46.33
CA ALA A 3 -3.81 -97.32 45.91
C ALA A 3 -2.58 -97.00 45.02
N TYR A 4 -1.70 -97.99 44.81
CA TYR A 4 -0.68 -97.97 43.75
C TYR A 4 -1.27 -98.38 42.38
N THR A 5 -0.61 -97.98 41.28
CA THR A 5 -0.23 -98.76 40.06
C THR A 5 -0.25 -97.88 38.78
N ARG A 6 0.49 -98.14 37.68
CA ARG A 6 1.74 -98.91 37.37
C ARG A 6 2.05 -98.71 35.85
N VAL A 7 3.30 -98.95 35.42
CA VAL A 7 3.75 -99.55 34.11
C VAL A 7 4.70 -98.71 33.22
N LYS A 8 6.01 -99.02 33.35
CA LYS A 8 7.05 -99.32 32.31
C LYS A 8 7.39 -98.38 31.13
N GLN A 9 8.66 -97.91 31.15
CA GLN A 9 9.67 -97.86 30.06
C GLN A 9 10.21 -99.28 29.68
N PRO A 10 11.22 -99.49 28.78
CA PRO A 10 12.04 -98.57 27.94
C PRO A 10 11.87 -98.94 26.42
N PRO A 11 12.84 -98.89 25.45
CA PRO A 11 14.28 -98.52 25.45
C PRO A 11 14.59 -97.03 25.74
N ASP A 12 15.82 -96.52 25.86
CA ASP A 12 17.22 -97.06 25.81
C ASP A 12 17.97 -97.18 24.45
N ASP A 13 19.31 -97.27 24.57
CA ASP A 13 20.39 -97.49 23.56
C ASP A 13 20.72 -96.30 22.61
N ASP A 14 21.98 -95.93 22.28
CA ASP A 14 23.36 -96.19 22.79
C ASP A 14 24.35 -95.27 21.99
N GLU A 15 25.61 -94.96 22.33
CA GLU A 15 26.44 -94.89 23.56
C GLU A 15 27.74 -94.08 23.24
N LYS A 16 28.55 -93.66 24.26
CA LYS A 16 29.90 -93.02 24.16
C LYS A 16 29.95 -91.63 23.48
N GLY A 17 30.87 -90.69 23.80
CA GLY A 17 32.14 -90.71 24.56
C GLY A 17 33.21 -89.93 23.74
N TYR A 18 34.23 -89.23 24.25
CA TYR A 18 34.80 -89.09 25.60
C TYR A 18 35.62 -87.75 25.66
N TYR A 19 35.95 -87.27 26.86
CA TYR A 19 36.69 -86.03 27.22
C TYR A 19 38.17 -85.97 26.74
N PRO A 20 38.94 -84.87 26.97
CA PRO A 20 38.62 -83.43 27.15
C PRO A 20 39.50 -82.48 26.26
N ASP A 21 39.31 -81.15 26.35
CA ASP A 21 40.43 -80.19 26.51
C ASP A 21 39.96 -78.86 27.14
N GLU A 22 40.84 -78.15 27.87
CA GLU A 22 40.55 -76.96 28.68
C GLU A 22 41.10 -75.66 28.05
N THR A 23 40.62 -75.28 26.86
CA THR A 23 41.07 -74.07 26.15
C THR A 23 39.95 -73.19 25.55
N ALA A 24 38.68 -73.57 25.69
CA ALA A 24 37.58 -72.98 24.92
C ALA A 24 36.80 -71.82 25.60
N GLU A 25 37.17 -71.37 26.80
CA GLU A 25 36.37 -70.36 27.54
C GLU A 25 36.56 -68.91 27.08
N GLU A 26 37.68 -68.54 26.42
CA GLU A 26 37.88 -67.17 25.92
C GLU A 26 37.20 -66.91 24.56
N GLU A 27 37.13 -67.88 23.64
CA GLU A 27 36.49 -67.68 22.32
C GLU A 27 34.95 -67.62 22.41
N GLY A 28 34.35 -68.18 23.46
CA GLY A 28 32.90 -68.15 23.68
C GLY A 28 32.32 -66.74 23.84
N PHE A 29 33.11 -65.77 24.30
CA PHE A 29 32.65 -64.41 24.57
C PHE A 29 32.43 -63.57 23.30
N LEU A 30 33.21 -63.80 22.24
CA LEU A 30 33.17 -62.97 21.03
C LEU A 30 32.20 -63.46 19.95
N ILE A 31 31.85 -64.76 19.94
CA ILE A 31 30.97 -65.34 18.91
C ILE A 31 29.48 -65.25 19.29
N ALA A 32 29.16 -65.26 20.59
CA ALA A 32 27.79 -65.18 21.10
C ALA A 32 27.07 -63.85 20.75
N GLN A 33 27.80 -62.76 20.53
CA GLN A 33 27.23 -61.43 20.27
C GLN A 33 26.64 -61.25 18.86
N SER A 34 26.79 -62.25 17.97
CA SER A 34 26.35 -62.18 16.57
C SER A 34 24.93 -62.69 16.29
N ARG A 35 24.22 -63.26 17.29
CA ARG A 35 22.83 -63.75 17.10
C ARG A 35 21.81 -62.62 17.05
N SER A 36 21.69 -62.06 15.84
CA SER A 36 20.57 -61.25 15.32
C SER A 36 19.31 -61.25 16.19
N VAL A 37 19.20 -60.26 17.08
CA VAL A 37 17.89 -59.77 17.51
C VAL A 37 17.31 -59.05 16.30
N SER A 38 16.20 -59.57 15.75
CA SER A 38 15.50 -58.90 14.67
C SER A 38 14.88 -57.61 15.19
N ALA A 39 15.65 -56.52 15.08
CA ALA A 39 15.16 -55.17 15.30
C ALA A 39 14.13 -54.83 14.22
N ARG A 40 12.87 -55.19 14.48
CA ARG A 40 11.72 -54.60 13.79
C ARG A 40 11.93 -53.09 13.79
N LYS A 41 12.06 -52.50 12.60
CA LYS A 41 11.99 -51.04 12.45
C LYS A 41 10.57 -50.62 12.79
N TYR A 42 10.31 -50.36 14.08
CA TYR A 42 9.05 -49.80 14.56
C TYR A 42 8.90 -48.41 13.95
N CYS A 43 8.16 -48.34 12.84
CA CYS A 43 7.80 -47.09 12.22
C CYS A 43 6.75 -46.44 13.11
N TRP A 44 7.16 -45.53 14.00
CA TRP A 44 6.28 -44.85 14.94
C TRP A 44 5.04 -44.24 14.26
N VAL A 45 5.20 -43.71 13.05
CA VAL A 45 4.13 -43.21 12.17
C VAL A 45 3.09 -44.29 11.84
N GLN A 46 3.49 -45.54 11.68
CA GLN A 46 2.63 -46.68 11.33
C GLN A 46 1.80 -47.21 12.51
N ASP A 47 2.24 -47.01 13.75
CA ASP A 47 1.41 -47.27 14.94
C ASP A 47 0.47 -46.08 15.23
N HIS A 48 0.94 -44.84 15.02
CA HIS A 48 0.21 -43.61 15.38
C HIS A 48 -0.60 -42.99 14.22
N TRP A 49 -0.63 -43.61 13.03
CA TRP A 49 -1.22 -43.03 11.81
C TRP A 49 -2.64 -42.50 12.01
N ARG A 50 -3.48 -43.23 12.75
CA ARG A 50 -4.87 -42.80 13.05
C ARG A 50 -4.92 -41.48 13.81
N SER A 51 -4.03 -41.30 14.80
CA SER A 51 -3.90 -40.04 15.54
C SER A 51 -3.43 -38.92 14.60
N ILE A 52 -2.42 -39.19 13.78
CA ILE A 52 -1.88 -38.21 12.81
C ILE A 52 -2.97 -37.78 11.82
N THR A 53 -3.73 -38.72 11.23
CA THR A 53 -4.85 -38.41 10.32
C THR A 53 -5.94 -37.58 11.01
N ILE A 54 -6.29 -37.89 12.26
CA ILE A 54 -7.28 -37.10 13.03
C ILE A 54 -6.78 -35.68 13.28
N HIS A 55 -5.53 -35.51 13.72
CA HIS A 55 -4.96 -34.18 13.99
C HIS A 55 -4.78 -33.35 12.71
N VAL A 56 -4.35 -33.98 11.60
CA VAL A 56 -4.28 -33.33 10.28
C VAL A 56 -5.68 -32.90 9.82
N PHE A 57 -6.70 -33.75 9.95
CA PHE A 57 -8.08 -33.39 9.61
C PHE A 57 -8.61 -32.22 10.45
N ILE A 58 -8.36 -32.22 11.77
CA ILE A 58 -8.74 -31.12 12.67
C ILE A 58 -7.99 -29.83 12.29
N LEU A 59 -6.70 -29.90 11.96
CA LEU A 59 -5.91 -28.75 11.52
C LEU A 59 -6.43 -28.20 10.19
N SER A 60 -6.67 -29.04 9.19
CA SER A 60 -7.26 -28.66 7.90
C SER A 60 -8.65 -28.03 8.07
N LEU A 61 -9.49 -28.56 8.97
CA LEU A 61 -10.80 -28.00 9.28
C LEU A 61 -10.69 -26.63 9.96
N ASN A 62 -9.75 -26.43 10.89
CA ASN A 62 -9.50 -25.13 11.51
C ASN A 62 -8.97 -24.11 10.50
N ILE A 63 -8.03 -24.49 9.62
CA ILE A 63 -7.53 -23.63 8.54
C ILE A 63 -8.68 -23.26 7.58
N LEU A 64 -9.52 -24.22 7.19
CA LEU A 64 -10.69 -23.96 6.35
C LEU A 64 -11.69 -23.01 7.02
N LEU A 65 -11.96 -23.19 8.32
CA LEU A 65 -12.82 -22.29 9.09
C LEU A 65 -12.22 -20.89 9.21
N VAL A 66 -10.91 -20.78 9.44
CA VAL A 66 -10.18 -19.49 9.47
C VAL A 66 -10.25 -18.81 8.10
N LEU A 67 -10.06 -19.55 6.99
CA LEU A 67 -10.17 -19.00 5.64
C LEU A 67 -11.61 -18.55 5.33
N ILE A 68 -12.62 -19.39 5.56
CA ILE A 68 -14.04 -19.03 5.39
C ILE A 68 -14.43 -17.84 6.26
N TYR A 69 -13.86 -17.71 7.46
CA TYR A 69 -14.12 -16.62 8.37
C TYR A 69 -13.39 -15.32 8.00
N HIS A 70 -12.14 -15.38 7.53
CA HIS A 70 -11.33 -14.20 7.22
C HIS A 70 -11.41 -13.72 5.77
N VAL A 71 -11.63 -14.58 4.77
CA VAL A 71 -11.78 -14.17 3.36
C VAL A 71 -12.86 -13.09 3.16
N PRO A 72 -14.03 -13.13 3.83
CA PRO A 72 -15.01 -12.04 3.79
C PRO A 72 -14.53 -10.70 4.37
N TRP A 73 -13.54 -10.73 5.29
CA TRP A 73 -12.90 -9.55 5.89
C TRP A 73 -11.62 -9.13 5.15
N PHE A 74 -11.08 -10.00 4.30
CA PHE A 74 -10.07 -9.69 3.28
C PHE A 74 -10.69 -9.23 1.95
N LYS A 75 -11.97 -8.86 1.93
CA LYS A 75 -12.41 -7.76 1.08
C LYS A 75 -11.87 -6.47 1.70
N PRO A 76 -10.82 -5.83 1.15
CA PRO A 76 -10.46 -4.49 1.62
C PRO A 76 -11.64 -3.58 1.31
N GLU A 77 -12.12 -2.85 2.31
CA GLU A 77 -13.15 -1.81 2.15
C GLU A 77 -12.51 -0.53 1.55
N TYR A 78 -11.70 -0.72 0.50
CA TYR A 78 -11.40 0.35 -0.43
C TYR A 78 -12.72 0.73 -1.09
N VAL A 79 -13.19 1.94 -0.79
CA VAL A 79 -14.23 2.58 -1.59
C VAL A 79 -13.65 2.75 -2.99
N LEU A 80 -14.02 1.86 -3.90
CA LEU A 80 -13.53 1.88 -5.27
C LEU A 80 -14.21 3.06 -5.97
N TYR A 81 -13.48 4.18 -6.02
CA TYR A 81 -14.01 5.47 -6.40
C TYR A 81 -14.22 5.58 -7.91
N PRO A 82 -15.42 5.99 -8.33
CA PRO A 82 -16.51 5.03 -8.54
C PRO A 82 -16.10 3.84 -9.43
N ASP A 83 -16.50 2.62 -9.05
CA ASP A 83 -16.26 1.42 -9.86
C ASP A 83 -16.81 1.61 -11.28
N ILE A 84 -15.93 1.53 -12.28
CA ILE A 84 -16.27 1.75 -13.69
C ILE A 84 -17.34 0.77 -14.20
N THR A 85 -17.48 -0.40 -13.56
CA THR A 85 -18.54 -1.40 -13.83
C THR A 85 -19.89 -1.07 -13.22
N THR A 86 -19.96 -0.03 -12.37
CA THR A 86 -21.23 0.57 -11.89
C THR A 86 -21.63 1.82 -12.66
N SER A 87 -20.72 2.37 -13.49
CA SER A 87 -21.04 3.50 -14.36
C SER A 87 -22.06 3.11 -15.44
N PRO A 88 -23.07 3.95 -15.73
CA PRO A 88 -23.97 3.72 -16.87
C PRO A 88 -23.23 3.78 -18.22
N LEU A 89 -22.04 4.40 -18.27
CA LEU A 89 -21.16 4.46 -19.44
C LEU A 89 -20.29 3.21 -19.64
N GLN A 90 -20.32 2.20 -18.77
CA GLN A 90 -19.33 1.10 -18.77
C GLN A 90 -19.15 0.40 -20.13
N HIS A 91 -20.23 0.27 -20.91
CA HIS A 91 -20.24 -0.38 -22.23
C HIS A 91 -19.74 0.53 -23.37
N ALA A 92 -19.59 1.83 -23.11
CA ALA A 92 -19.09 2.85 -24.04
C ALA A 92 -17.61 3.20 -23.79
N ILE A 93 -16.92 2.50 -22.89
CA ILE A 93 -15.52 2.79 -22.54
C ILE A 93 -14.62 1.77 -23.24
N GLU A 94 -13.88 2.26 -24.24
CA GLU A 94 -12.87 1.55 -25.02
C GLU A 94 -11.55 2.31 -24.86
N TYR A 95 -10.40 1.62 -24.82
CA TYR A 95 -9.10 2.24 -24.59
C TYR A 95 -8.19 2.10 -25.82
N ARG A 96 -7.39 3.14 -26.11
CA ARG A 96 -6.34 3.14 -27.14
C ARG A 96 -5.03 3.70 -26.58
N SER A 97 -3.90 3.24 -27.12
CA SER A 97 -2.63 3.90 -26.86
C SER A 97 -2.52 5.20 -27.67
N GLN A 98 -2.12 6.29 -27.04
CA GLN A 98 -2.00 7.61 -27.67
C GLN A 98 -0.83 8.41 -27.06
N VAL A 99 -0.19 9.24 -27.88
CA VAL A 99 0.79 10.27 -27.46
C VAL A 99 0.10 11.64 -27.50
N PHE A 100 0.43 12.53 -26.57
CA PHE A 100 -0.18 13.86 -26.50
C PHE A 100 0.48 14.85 -27.47
N GLU A 101 -0.31 15.56 -28.29
CA GLU A 101 0.18 16.59 -29.20
C GLU A 101 0.41 17.93 -28.46
N THR A 102 1.39 17.98 -27.57
CA THR A 102 1.68 19.11 -26.65
C THR A 102 2.47 20.26 -27.28
N LEU A 103 2.67 20.26 -28.61
CA LEU A 103 3.38 21.30 -29.36
C LEU A 103 2.90 22.72 -29.01
N ALA A 104 3.82 23.69 -28.92
CA ALA A 104 3.46 25.07 -28.59
C ALA A 104 2.61 25.72 -29.69
N ILE A 105 1.58 26.50 -29.30
CA ILE A 105 0.78 27.34 -30.21
C ILE A 105 1.60 28.50 -30.75
N TYR A 106 2.38 29.14 -29.89
CA TYR A 106 3.19 30.30 -30.24
C TYR A 106 4.66 29.91 -30.34
N ARG A 107 5.32 30.44 -31.37
CA ARG A 107 6.78 30.40 -31.54
C ARG A 107 7.44 31.49 -30.70
N HIS A 108 8.76 31.42 -30.52
CA HIS A 108 9.55 32.42 -29.78
C HIS A 108 9.51 33.83 -30.39
N ASP A 109 9.10 33.97 -31.66
CA ASP A 109 8.86 35.24 -32.35
C ASP A 109 7.43 35.79 -32.15
N GLY A 110 6.59 35.11 -31.37
CA GLY A 110 5.18 35.43 -31.14
C GLY A 110 4.24 35.01 -32.27
N THR A 111 4.74 34.40 -33.36
CA THR A 111 3.89 33.92 -34.45
C THR A 111 3.20 32.60 -34.10
N LEU A 112 2.07 32.31 -34.76
CA LEU A 112 1.39 31.03 -34.64
C LEU A 112 2.24 29.91 -35.28
N ASN A 113 2.27 28.76 -34.62
CA ASN A 113 2.97 27.57 -35.09
C ASN A 113 2.14 26.83 -36.17
N PRO A 114 2.56 26.81 -37.45
CA PRO A 114 1.83 26.15 -38.53
C PRO A 114 1.93 24.61 -38.48
N HIS A 115 2.64 24.05 -37.49
CA HIS A 115 2.75 22.61 -37.25
C HIS A 115 1.88 22.11 -36.08
N LYS A 116 1.08 22.99 -35.45
CA LYS A 116 0.04 22.56 -34.51
C LYS A 116 -1.17 22.06 -35.31
N THR A 117 -1.68 20.87 -34.98
CA THR A 117 -2.80 20.24 -35.71
C THR A 117 -4.11 20.10 -34.93
N ASN A 118 -4.15 20.45 -33.65
CA ASN A 118 -5.39 20.42 -32.86
C ASN A 118 -6.22 21.73 -32.96
N ALA A 119 -7.54 21.61 -32.78
CA ALA A 119 -8.46 22.75 -32.88
C ALA A 119 -8.61 23.56 -31.57
N TYR A 120 -8.44 22.91 -30.41
CA TYR A 120 -9.00 23.37 -29.13
C TYR A 120 -8.24 24.51 -28.39
N ASN A 121 -7.11 25.00 -28.90
CA ASN A 121 -6.38 26.10 -28.26
C ASN A 121 -5.73 27.08 -29.26
N GLY A 122 -5.11 28.13 -28.71
CA GLY A 122 -4.71 29.34 -29.46
C GLY A 122 -5.82 30.38 -29.55
N PRO A 123 -5.67 31.43 -30.37
CA PRO A 123 -6.59 32.56 -30.39
C PRO A 123 -7.99 32.15 -30.90
N PRO A 124 -9.06 32.87 -30.48
CA PRO A 124 -10.43 32.64 -30.95
C PRO A 124 -10.54 32.68 -32.46
N ARG A 125 -11.28 31.72 -33.03
CA ARG A 125 -11.43 31.52 -34.48
C ARG A 125 -12.60 30.55 -34.75
N PRO A 126 -13.31 30.67 -35.88
CA PRO A 126 -14.50 29.86 -36.14
C PRO A 126 -14.27 28.35 -35.99
N GLU A 127 -13.10 27.85 -36.39
CA GLU A 127 -12.73 26.42 -36.33
C GLU A 127 -12.39 25.93 -34.91
N LEU A 128 -12.12 26.85 -33.98
CA LEU A 128 -11.94 26.56 -32.55
C LEU A 128 -13.30 26.56 -31.84
N GLU A 129 -14.16 27.53 -32.15
CA GLU A 129 -15.52 27.58 -31.59
C GLU A 129 -16.31 26.34 -32.04
N GLU A 130 -16.34 26.02 -33.34
CA GLU A 130 -17.04 24.82 -33.88
C GLU A 130 -16.54 23.51 -33.23
N ALA A 131 -15.23 23.42 -32.95
CA ALA A 131 -14.67 22.25 -32.28
C ALA A 131 -15.12 22.13 -30.82
N TRP A 132 -15.10 23.23 -30.06
CA TRP A 132 -15.58 23.26 -28.67
C TRP A 132 -17.09 23.06 -28.57
N ASP A 133 -17.88 23.72 -29.42
CA ASP A 133 -19.34 23.57 -29.48
C ASP A 133 -19.71 22.11 -29.77
N LYS A 134 -19.09 21.48 -30.78
CA LYS A 134 -19.30 20.04 -31.05
C LYS A 134 -18.96 19.18 -29.83
N LEU A 135 -17.80 19.43 -29.20
CA LEU A 135 -17.33 18.65 -28.05
C LEU A 135 -18.28 18.79 -26.83
N MET A 136 -18.93 19.93 -26.66
CA MET A 136 -19.75 20.27 -25.48
C MET A 136 -21.26 20.16 -25.71
N ASN A 137 -21.72 19.90 -26.93
CA ASN A 137 -23.14 19.86 -27.31
C ASN A 137 -23.99 18.91 -26.44
N ASN A 138 -23.45 17.75 -26.09
CA ASN A 138 -24.18 16.68 -25.39
C ASN A 138 -23.82 16.60 -23.89
N THR A 139 -23.64 17.75 -23.23
CA THR A 139 -23.23 17.87 -21.82
C THR A 139 -24.30 17.41 -20.81
N ASN A 140 -25.58 17.58 -21.16
CA ASN A 140 -26.73 17.41 -20.27
C ASN A 140 -27.44 16.09 -20.59
N ILE A 141 -27.50 15.16 -19.63
CA ILE A 141 -28.05 13.81 -19.84
C ILE A 141 -29.12 13.45 -18.82
N ARG A 142 -30.02 12.58 -19.27
CA ARG A 142 -31.07 11.96 -18.47
C ARG A 142 -30.60 10.58 -18.02
N VAL A 143 -30.69 10.29 -16.72
CA VAL A 143 -30.42 8.95 -16.15
C VAL A 143 -31.62 8.42 -15.37
N THR A 144 -31.79 7.11 -15.33
CA THR A 144 -32.82 6.45 -14.50
C THR A 144 -32.38 6.38 -13.02
N GLN A 145 -33.32 6.08 -12.12
CA GLN A 145 -33.04 5.97 -10.67
C GLN A 145 -32.00 4.88 -10.34
N ASP A 146 -31.97 3.79 -11.10
CA ASP A 146 -30.97 2.72 -10.96
C ASP A 146 -29.60 3.12 -11.52
N GLN A 147 -29.54 3.95 -12.56
CA GLN A 147 -28.31 4.54 -13.10
C GLN A 147 -27.75 5.67 -12.21
N LEU A 148 -28.62 6.39 -11.48
CA LEU A 148 -28.24 7.46 -10.56
C LEU A 148 -27.56 6.92 -9.28
N GLY A 149 -27.91 5.70 -8.86
CA GLY A 149 -27.25 4.98 -7.77
C GLY A 149 -27.68 5.39 -6.34
N GLU A 150 -27.48 4.46 -5.39
CA GLU A 150 -28.01 4.58 -4.01
C GLU A 150 -27.52 5.82 -3.23
N GLU A 151 -26.39 6.41 -3.60
CA GLU A 151 -25.84 7.62 -2.95
C GLU A 151 -26.71 8.87 -3.19
N PHE A 152 -27.22 9.02 -4.40
CA PHE A 152 -28.01 10.19 -4.81
C PHE A 152 -29.52 9.90 -4.84
N ALA A 153 -29.93 8.64 -5.01
CA ALA A 153 -31.32 8.18 -5.06
C ALA A 153 -32.20 8.56 -3.84
N ALA A 154 -31.59 8.96 -2.72
CA ALA A 154 -32.27 9.36 -1.47
C ALA A 154 -32.14 10.86 -1.15
N GLN A 155 -31.79 11.70 -2.14
CA GLN A 155 -31.58 13.14 -1.96
C GLN A 155 -32.66 13.96 -2.68
N ASP A 156 -33.65 14.47 -1.93
CA ASP A 156 -34.79 15.28 -2.42
C ASP A 156 -34.39 16.57 -3.18
N SER A 157 -33.10 16.91 -3.21
CA SER A 157 -32.53 18.07 -3.91
C SER A 157 -31.96 17.76 -5.31
N ILE A 158 -31.96 16.49 -5.74
CA ILE A 158 -31.58 16.12 -7.11
C ILE A 158 -32.73 16.47 -8.08
N VAL A 159 -32.39 16.95 -9.27
CA VAL A 159 -33.37 17.43 -10.25
C VAL A 159 -34.00 16.26 -10.99
N GLU A 160 -35.16 15.80 -10.50
CA GLU A 160 -36.07 14.95 -11.26
C GLU A 160 -36.74 15.76 -12.38
N LEU A 161 -36.89 15.16 -13.56
CA LEU A 161 -37.53 15.78 -14.70
C LEU A 161 -39.06 15.71 -14.55
N ASN A 162 -39.75 16.82 -14.83
CA ASN A 162 -41.18 16.99 -14.55
C ASN A 162 -42.11 16.09 -15.41
N ASP A 163 -41.58 15.45 -16.44
CA ASP A 163 -42.26 14.41 -17.24
C ASP A 163 -42.14 13.00 -16.63
N GLY A 164 -41.41 12.83 -15.52
CA GLY A 164 -41.14 11.55 -14.85
C GLY A 164 -40.15 10.65 -15.61
N SER A 165 -39.40 11.19 -16.57
CA SER A 165 -38.52 10.43 -17.46
C SER A 165 -37.16 10.04 -16.86
N GLY A 166 -36.76 10.66 -15.76
CA GLY A 166 -35.48 10.41 -15.08
C GLY A 166 -34.95 11.65 -14.36
N TYR A 167 -33.65 11.64 -14.06
CA TYR A 167 -32.93 12.72 -13.38
C TYR A 167 -31.95 13.41 -14.32
N TYR A 168 -31.84 14.73 -14.17
CA TYR A 168 -30.88 15.57 -14.89
C TYR A 168 -29.50 15.48 -14.21
N VAL A 169 -28.51 14.96 -14.92
CA VAL A 169 -27.10 14.96 -14.50
C VAL A 169 -26.17 15.37 -15.64
N THR A 170 -24.90 15.57 -15.31
CA THR A 170 -23.80 15.70 -16.29
C THR A 170 -22.66 14.76 -15.89
N VAL A 171 -21.90 14.26 -16.85
CA VAL A 171 -20.77 13.37 -16.58
C VAL A 171 -19.55 14.20 -16.14
N SER A 172 -18.88 13.75 -15.07
CA SER A 172 -17.71 14.42 -14.47
C SER A 172 -16.64 14.85 -15.49
N ALA A 173 -16.36 14.02 -16.51
CA ALA A 173 -15.43 14.35 -17.58
C ALA A 173 -15.84 15.60 -18.40
N TYR A 174 -17.14 15.80 -18.65
CA TYR A 174 -17.67 16.99 -19.34
C TYR A 174 -17.61 18.25 -18.47
N HIS A 175 -17.78 18.11 -17.15
CA HIS A 175 -17.52 19.23 -16.23
C HIS A 175 -16.03 19.60 -16.22
N GLY A 176 -15.13 18.63 -16.35
CA GLY A 176 -13.70 18.86 -16.59
C GLY A 176 -13.42 19.60 -17.90
N LEU A 177 -14.06 19.20 -19.01
CA LEU A 177 -13.95 19.89 -20.29
C LEU A 177 -14.48 21.33 -20.23
N HIS A 178 -15.60 21.57 -19.54
CA HIS A 178 -16.11 22.92 -19.26
C HIS A 178 -15.07 23.77 -18.51
N CYS A 179 -14.40 23.19 -17.51
CA CYS A 179 -13.34 23.89 -16.78
C CYS A 179 -12.15 24.25 -17.70
N VAL A 180 -11.76 23.37 -18.63
CA VAL A 180 -10.70 23.64 -19.62
C VAL A 180 -11.12 24.72 -20.64
N GLN A 181 -12.34 24.63 -21.20
CA GLN A 181 -12.89 25.65 -22.09
C GLN A 181 -12.95 27.01 -21.39
N ARG A 182 -13.41 27.05 -20.13
CA ARG A 182 -13.49 28.28 -19.34
C ARG A 182 -12.12 28.91 -19.08
N LEU A 183 -11.08 28.10 -18.88
CA LEU A 183 -9.70 28.60 -18.77
C LEU A 183 -9.21 29.22 -20.08
N HIS A 184 -9.53 28.62 -21.24
CA HIS A 184 -9.26 29.24 -22.54
C HIS A 184 -10.01 30.57 -22.69
N HIS A 185 -11.31 30.62 -22.39
CA HIS A 185 -12.10 31.85 -22.47
C HIS A 185 -11.58 32.94 -21.51
N TYR A 186 -11.02 32.56 -20.36
CA TYR A 186 -10.38 33.49 -19.42
C TYR A 186 -9.02 34.02 -19.91
N ILE A 187 -8.24 33.22 -20.66
CA ILE A 187 -7.01 33.68 -21.33
C ILE A 187 -7.34 34.74 -22.39
N TYR A 188 -8.46 34.60 -23.10
CA TYR A 188 -8.94 35.56 -24.10
C TYR A 188 -10.15 36.37 -23.61
N ALA A 189 -10.15 36.78 -22.33
CA ALA A 189 -11.29 37.45 -21.70
C ALA A 189 -11.73 38.74 -22.42
N GLU A 190 -10.81 39.47 -23.06
CA GLU A 190 -11.13 40.66 -23.88
C GLU A 190 -12.03 40.33 -25.09
N HIS A 191 -12.00 39.10 -25.58
CA HIS A 191 -12.81 38.62 -26.70
C HIS A 191 -14.14 38.01 -26.24
N TYR A 192 -14.10 37.09 -25.27
CA TYR A 192 -15.29 36.36 -24.81
C TYR A 192 -16.14 37.13 -23.79
N TYR A 193 -15.54 38.09 -23.07
CA TYR A 193 -16.20 38.86 -22.02
C TYR A 193 -15.95 40.39 -22.17
N PRO A 194 -16.27 41.00 -23.32
CA PRO A 194 -16.03 42.41 -23.56
C PRO A 194 -16.95 43.28 -22.68
N GLY A 195 -16.35 44.21 -21.92
CA GLY A 195 -17.09 45.25 -21.20
C GLY A 195 -17.74 44.85 -19.88
N LEU A 196 -17.30 43.77 -19.22
CA LEU A 196 -17.79 43.38 -17.89
C LEU A 196 -17.71 44.53 -16.87
N SER A 197 -18.72 44.61 -15.99
CA SER A 197 -18.62 45.37 -14.74
C SER A 197 -17.66 44.70 -13.74
N GLU A 198 -17.25 45.44 -12.71
CA GLU A 198 -16.41 44.92 -11.63
C GLU A 198 -17.02 43.69 -10.93
N PHE A 199 -18.35 43.66 -10.74
CA PHE A 199 -19.06 42.53 -10.14
C PHE A 199 -19.07 41.29 -11.05
N GLU A 200 -19.28 41.47 -12.36
CA GLU A 200 -19.24 40.36 -13.32
C GLU A 200 -17.82 39.82 -13.49
N ALA A 201 -16.81 40.69 -13.52
CA ALA A 201 -15.39 40.30 -13.53
C ALA A 201 -14.99 39.54 -12.25
N PHE A 202 -15.50 39.95 -11.09
CA PHE A 202 -15.36 39.21 -9.84
C PHE A 202 -16.05 37.83 -9.92
N MET A 203 -17.27 37.76 -10.44
CA MET A 203 -18.02 36.50 -10.56
C MET A 203 -17.40 35.54 -11.60
N LEU A 204 -16.84 36.07 -12.68
CA LEU A 204 -16.02 35.30 -13.63
C LEU A 204 -14.80 34.71 -12.91
N ARG A 205 -14.01 35.54 -12.21
CA ARG A 205 -12.84 35.06 -11.44
C ARG A 205 -13.24 34.00 -10.41
N ARG A 206 -14.30 34.23 -9.62
CA ARG A 206 -14.81 33.28 -8.61
C ARG A 206 -15.15 31.92 -9.23
N HIS A 207 -15.66 31.89 -10.46
CA HIS A 207 -15.92 30.65 -11.18
C HIS A 207 -14.61 30.03 -11.72
N THR A 208 -13.69 30.82 -12.26
CA THR A 208 -12.38 30.34 -12.74
C THR A 208 -11.53 29.72 -11.62
N GLU A 209 -11.51 30.31 -10.41
CA GLU A 209 -10.83 29.72 -9.23
C GLU A 209 -11.43 28.35 -8.87
N HIS A 210 -12.75 28.20 -8.95
CA HIS A 210 -13.41 26.91 -8.75
C HIS A 210 -13.03 25.89 -9.84
N CYS A 211 -12.96 26.29 -11.11
CA CYS A 211 -12.47 25.45 -12.20
C CYS A 211 -11.01 25.00 -12.01
N LEU A 212 -10.13 25.91 -11.55
CA LEU A 212 -8.73 25.61 -11.25
C LEU A 212 -8.61 24.57 -10.11
N ASP A 213 -9.31 24.78 -9.01
CA ASP A 213 -9.25 23.85 -7.87
C ASP A 213 -9.91 22.50 -8.20
N TRP A 214 -11.01 22.49 -8.96
CA TRP A 214 -11.63 21.25 -9.42
C TRP A 214 -10.69 20.46 -10.34
N LEU A 215 -10.05 21.10 -11.32
CA LEU A 215 -9.09 20.44 -12.20
C LEU A 215 -7.87 19.91 -11.44
N ARG A 216 -7.37 20.65 -10.44
CA ARG A 216 -6.33 20.17 -9.51
C ARG A 216 -6.78 18.89 -8.80
N GLN A 217 -7.97 18.88 -8.22
CA GLN A 217 -8.51 17.70 -7.51
C GLN A 217 -8.75 16.53 -8.46
N TYR A 218 -9.27 16.78 -9.67
CA TYR A 218 -9.53 15.75 -10.67
C TYR A 218 -8.25 15.04 -11.11
N VAL A 219 -7.17 15.79 -11.38
CA VAL A 219 -5.85 15.22 -11.73
C VAL A 219 -5.23 14.48 -10.54
N GLN A 220 -5.41 14.95 -9.32
CA GLN A 220 -4.93 14.25 -8.12
C GLN A 220 -5.73 12.97 -7.79
N CYS A 221 -6.99 12.90 -8.20
CA CYS A 221 -7.85 11.72 -8.08
C CYS A 221 -7.61 10.70 -9.20
N HIS A 222 -7.20 11.15 -10.38
CA HIS A 222 -6.91 10.31 -11.55
C HIS A 222 -5.47 10.55 -12.05
N PRO A 223 -4.45 10.23 -11.23
CA PRO A 223 -3.06 10.55 -11.58
C PRO A 223 -2.55 9.66 -12.70
N ASP A 224 -2.07 10.29 -13.78
CA ASP A 224 -1.20 9.62 -14.74
C ASP A 224 0.18 9.42 -14.10
N LEU A 225 0.65 8.17 -14.10
CA LEU A 225 1.95 7.76 -13.54
C LEU A 225 3.02 7.55 -14.61
N SER A 226 2.74 7.94 -15.86
CA SER A 226 3.69 7.94 -16.97
C SER A 226 4.85 8.88 -16.68
N LEU A 227 6.09 8.41 -16.86
CA LEU A 227 7.28 9.21 -16.65
C LEU A 227 7.54 10.15 -17.83
N ILE A 228 7.75 11.43 -17.56
CA ILE A 228 8.23 12.41 -18.54
C ILE A 228 9.75 12.57 -18.34
N PRO A 229 10.59 12.01 -19.23
CA PRO A 229 12.05 12.08 -19.10
C PRO A 229 12.60 13.48 -19.41
N SER A 230 13.75 13.82 -18.84
CA SER A 230 14.49 15.05 -19.15
C SER A 230 15.65 14.77 -20.11
N HIS A 231 15.74 15.55 -21.19
CA HIS A 231 16.67 15.39 -22.30
C HIS A 231 17.56 16.62 -22.46
N TRP A 232 18.82 16.40 -22.85
CA TRP A 232 19.72 17.47 -23.29
C TRP A 232 19.53 17.74 -24.80
N MET A 233 19.42 19.01 -25.18
CA MET A 233 19.29 19.45 -26.56
C MET A 233 20.56 20.19 -27.02
N THR A 234 20.71 20.38 -28.33
CA THR A 234 21.89 21.05 -28.93
C THR A 234 21.69 22.55 -29.17
N ASP A 235 20.48 23.08 -28.94
CA ASP A 235 20.06 24.46 -29.20
C ASP A 235 19.84 25.30 -27.92
N GLY A 236 19.90 24.68 -26.73
CA GLY A 236 19.73 25.36 -25.44
C GLY A 236 20.67 24.82 -24.34
N PRO A 237 21.05 25.65 -23.35
CA PRO A 237 21.93 25.25 -22.25
C PRO A 237 21.23 24.50 -21.10
N GLY A 238 19.90 24.40 -21.13
CA GLY A 238 19.10 23.69 -20.13
C GLY A 238 18.47 22.41 -20.70
N PRO A 239 18.12 21.44 -19.85
CA PRO A 239 17.39 20.26 -20.28
C PRO A 239 15.93 20.61 -20.60
N VAL A 240 15.32 19.84 -21.49
CA VAL A 240 13.89 19.91 -21.82
C VAL A 240 13.20 18.60 -21.40
N ALA A 241 11.92 18.67 -21.05
CA ALA A 241 11.10 17.51 -20.72
C ALA A 241 9.99 17.36 -21.77
N PRO A 242 10.26 16.71 -22.92
CA PRO A 242 9.26 16.50 -23.97
C PRO A 242 8.25 15.45 -23.51
N ASP A 243 6.96 15.72 -23.69
CA ASP A 243 5.90 14.79 -23.27
C ASP A 243 5.49 13.85 -24.42
N ASP A 244 6.43 13.05 -24.90
CA ASP A 244 6.24 12.08 -26.00
C ASP A 244 5.88 10.65 -25.53
N GLY A 245 5.67 10.49 -24.23
CA GLY A 245 5.25 9.24 -23.59
C GLY A 245 3.92 8.71 -24.12
N HIS A 246 3.89 7.42 -24.47
CA HIS A 246 2.67 6.71 -24.84
C HIS A 246 1.83 6.42 -23.60
N ARG A 247 0.54 6.75 -23.68
CA ARG A 247 -0.44 6.60 -22.60
C ARG A 247 -1.59 5.72 -23.02
N GLU A 248 -2.28 5.12 -22.06
CA GLU A 248 -3.59 4.54 -22.29
C GLU A 248 -4.66 5.64 -22.13
N CYS A 249 -5.51 5.81 -23.14
CA CYS A 249 -6.50 6.88 -23.22
C CYS A 249 -7.84 6.33 -23.69
N VAL A 250 -8.95 6.88 -23.17
CA VAL A 250 -10.28 6.46 -23.60
C VAL A 250 -10.56 6.94 -25.04
N VAL A 251 -11.18 6.08 -25.84
CA VAL A 251 -11.71 6.38 -27.19
C VAL A 251 -12.93 7.29 -27.03
N TRP A 252 -12.66 8.60 -26.96
CA TRP A 252 -13.67 9.64 -26.65
C TRP A 252 -14.90 9.58 -27.56
N GLU A 253 -14.72 9.16 -28.81
CA GLU A 253 -15.77 9.04 -29.83
C GLU A 253 -16.91 8.10 -29.40
N LYS A 254 -16.63 7.14 -28.49
CA LYS A 254 -17.63 6.24 -27.88
C LYS A 254 -18.41 6.91 -26.75
N ILE A 255 -17.74 7.72 -25.94
CA ILE A 255 -18.39 8.55 -24.92
C ILE A 255 -19.29 9.59 -25.61
N GLU A 256 -18.79 10.27 -26.65
CA GLU A 256 -19.56 11.24 -27.45
C GLU A 256 -20.86 10.63 -27.99
N GLN A 257 -20.79 9.41 -28.54
CA GLN A 257 -21.97 8.66 -28.99
C GLN A 257 -22.94 8.36 -27.85
N TRP A 258 -22.46 7.76 -26.75
CA TRP A 258 -23.33 7.39 -25.63
C TRP A 258 -24.02 8.61 -25.00
N MET A 259 -23.30 9.73 -24.87
CA MET A 259 -23.85 10.98 -24.36
C MET A 259 -24.91 11.53 -25.32
N ALA A 260 -24.69 11.48 -26.64
CA ALA A 260 -25.69 11.88 -27.64
C ALA A 260 -26.99 11.06 -27.54
N GLU A 261 -26.88 9.75 -27.25
CA GLU A 261 -28.02 8.84 -27.08
C GLU A 261 -28.83 9.10 -25.80
N HIS A 262 -28.26 9.78 -24.79
CA HIS A 262 -28.90 10.07 -23.49
C HIS A 262 -29.14 11.57 -23.23
N SER A 263 -28.71 12.44 -24.16
CA SER A 263 -28.81 13.90 -24.02
C SER A 263 -30.22 14.46 -24.26
N PHE A 264 -30.47 15.64 -23.69
CA PHE A 264 -31.72 16.39 -23.88
C PHE A 264 -31.47 17.89 -23.71
N ASP A 265 -32.41 18.73 -24.18
CA ASP A 265 -32.32 20.17 -23.94
C ASP A 265 -32.94 20.54 -22.57
N PRO A 266 -32.17 21.03 -21.59
CA PRO A 266 -32.73 21.49 -20.32
C PRO A 266 -33.65 22.72 -20.44
N HIS A 267 -33.69 23.38 -21.60
CA HIS A 267 -34.59 24.50 -21.89
C HIS A 267 -35.96 24.06 -22.46
N ASP A 268 -36.20 22.75 -22.66
CA ASP A 268 -37.50 22.23 -23.10
C ASP A 268 -38.63 22.71 -22.16
N PRO A 269 -39.64 23.47 -22.65
CA PRO A 269 -40.58 24.18 -21.78
C PRO A 269 -41.37 23.26 -20.83
N GLY A 270 -41.26 23.54 -19.53
CA GLY A 270 -41.93 22.78 -18.47
C GLY A 270 -41.27 21.44 -18.12
N LEU A 271 -40.10 21.12 -18.67
CA LEU A 271 -39.32 19.93 -18.29
C LEU A 271 -38.58 20.12 -16.95
N LEU A 272 -38.03 21.33 -16.73
CA LEU A 272 -37.43 21.74 -15.45
C LEU A 272 -38.37 22.68 -14.69
N VAL A 273 -38.86 22.22 -13.53
CA VAL A 273 -39.78 22.99 -12.66
C VAL A 273 -39.22 23.02 -11.25
N HIS A 274 -38.97 24.21 -10.70
CA HIS A 274 -38.40 24.35 -9.37
C HIS A 274 -39.49 24.15 -8.29
N PRO A 275 -39.34 23.24 -7.30
CA PRO A 275 -40.41 22.94 -6.33
C PRO A 275 -40.98 24.15 -5.57
N ILE A 276 -40.14 25.14 -5.26
CA ILE A 276 -40.54 26.40 -4.59
C ILE A 276 -40.97 27.51 -5.57
N PHE A 277 -40.30 27.65 -6.72
CA PHE A 277 -40.40 28.83 -7.60
C PHE A 277 -41.17 28.58 -8.91
N ALA A 278 -41.69 27.36 -9.09
CA ALA A 278 -42.37 26.88 -10.30
C ALA A 278 -41.47 26.90 -11.55
N ASN A 279 -42.07 27.05 -12.73
CA ASN A 279 -41.41 27.02 -14.03
C ASN A 279 -40.59 28.32 -14.25
N PRO A 280 -39.27 28.25 -14.54
CA PRO A 280 -38.46 29.43 -14.83
C PRO A 280 -39.02 30.33 -15.94
N SER A 281 -39.62 29.75 -16.99
CA SER A 281 -40.21 30.52 -18.10
C SER A 281 -41.39 31.39 -17.67
N ASP A 282 -42.11 31.02 -16.60
CA ASP A 282 -43.23 31.81 -16.10
C ASP A 282 -42.74 33.03 -15.31
N MET A 283 -41.51 32.99 -14.75
CA MET A 283 -40.96 34.06 -13.91
C MET A 283 -40.60 35.31 -14.73
N GLU A 284 -40.10 35.16 -15.96
CA GLU A 284 -39.78 36.31 -16.84
C GLU A 284 -41.00 37.21 -17.10
N SER A 285 -42.21 36.62 -17.12
CA SER A 285 -43.47 37.34 -17.32
C SER A 285 -43.84 38.31 -16.19
N SER A 286 -43.21 38.18 -15.02
CA SER A 286 -43.51 38.97 -13.81
C SER A 286 -42.66 40.23 -13.63
N SER A 287 -41.86 40.60 -14.63
CA SER A 287 -40.84 41.67 -14.62
C SER A 287 -41.39 43.11 -14.60
N SER A 288 -42.29 43.41 -13.66
CA SER A 288 -42.63 44.78 -13.25
C SER A 288 -41.46 45.41 -12.49
N PRO A 289 -41.05 46.67 -12.78
CA PRO A 289 -39.94 47.31 -12.09
C PRO A 289 -40.26 47.51 -10.60
N PHE A 290 -39.47 46.90 -9.72
CA PHE A 290 -39.71 46.92 -8.27
C PHE A 290 -39.38 48.30 -7.67
N VAL A 291 -40.41 49.14 -7.55
CA VAL A 291 -40.32 50.45 -6.86
C VAL A 291 -40.27 50.21 -5.35
N SER A 292 -39.20 50.67 -4.70
CA SER A 292 -39.02 50.62 -3.25
C SER A 292 -40.13 51.37 -2.50
N PRO A 293 -40.47 50.92 -1.29
CA PRO A 293 -40.29 51.84 -0.16
C PRO A 293 -39.73 51.20 1.13
N GLU A 294 -38.96 52.03 1.84
CA GLU A 294 -38.76 52.07 3.31
C GLU A 294 -38.10 50.88 4.03
N GLU A 295 -36.80 51.03 4.34
CA GLU A 295 -36.09 50.24 5.34
C GLU A 295 -36.53 50.57 6.79
N PRO A 296 -36.84 49.57 7.63
CA PRO A 296 -36.73 49.70 9.07
C PRO A 296 -35.27 49.46 9.50
N ARG A 297 -34.50 50.55 9.62
CA ARG A 297 -33.09 50.57 10.05
C ARG A 297 -32.85 49.75 11.34
N LEU A 298 -32.21 48.57 11.21
CA LEU A 298 -31.76 47.77 12.35
C LEU A 298 -30.24 47.89 12.53
N SER A 299 -29.79 47.95 13.78
CA SER A 299 -28.40 48.25 14.14
C SER A 299 -27.46 47.06 13.98
N SER A 300 -26.20 47.36 13.67
CA SER A 300 -25.09 46.40 13.71
C SER A 300 -24.95 45.68 15.05
N SER A 301 -24.91 44.35 15.02
CA SER A 301 -24.31 43.52 16.06
C SER A 301 -23.47 42.42 15.43
N SER A 302 -22.30 42.22 16.02
CA SER A 302 -21.28 41.19 15.75
C SER A 302 -21.81 39.76 15.60
N GLU A 303 -21.05 38.98 14.82
CA GLU A 303 -20.74 37.56 15.06
C GLU A 303 -21.90 36.64 15.50
N ASP A 304 -22.45 35.90 14.53
CA ASP A 304 -22.96 34.54 14.80
C ASP A 304 -22.55 33.61 13.66
N GLY A 305 -22.09 32.41 14.00
CA GLY A 305 -21.46 31.48 13.06
C GLY A 305 -22.48 30.65 12.26
N TYR A 306 -22.19 30.41 10.97
CA TYR A 306 -22.95 29.45 10.15
C TYR A 306 -22.87 28.05 10.76
N THR A 307 -23.93 27.66 11.47
CA THR A 307 -24.05 26.35 12.09
C THR A 307 -24.51 25.33 11.05
N TYR A 308 -23.61 24.43 10.65
CA TYR A 308 -23.97 23.27 9.82
C TYR A 308 -25.14 22.51 10.47
N GLY A 309 -26.19 22.27 9.68
CA GLY A 309 -27.36 21.52 10.13
C GLY A 309 -26.95 20.13 10.63
N LYS A 310 -27.32 19.81 11.87
CA LYS A 310 -26.99 18.52 12.48
C LYS A 310 -27.67 17.40 11.70
N HIS A 311 -26.88 16.62 10.95
CA HIS A 311 -27.37 15.38 10.34
C HIS A 311 -28.05 14.51 11.42
N PRO A 312 -29.17 13.84 11.10
CA PRO A 312 -29.78 12.88 12.01
C PRO A 312 -28.76 11.77 12.35
N PRO A 313 -28.76 11.24 13.59
CA PRO A 313 -27.77 10.26 14.01
C PRO A 313 -27.87 8.99 13.16
N LYS A 314 -26.79 8.67 12.43
CA LYS A 314 -26.69 7.47 11.58
C LYS A 314 -27.27 6.25 12.30
N ALA A 315 -28.27 5.60 11.69
CA ALA A 315 -28.98 4.46 12.26
C ALA A 315 -27.99 3.35 12.64
N LYS A 316 -27.68 3.24 13.93
CA LYS A 316 -26.51 2.49 14.41
C LYS A 316 -26.79 1.00 14.26
N ARG A 317 -26.23 0.38 13.21
CA ARG A 317 -26.48 -0.99 12.72
C ARG A 317 -26.32 -2.03 13.85
N TRP A 318 -27.42 -2.29 14.57
CA TRP A 318 -27.44 -2.97 15.88
C TRP A 318 -26.79 -4.36 15.87
N TRP A 319 -26.82 -5.02 14.71
CA TRP A 319 -26.23 -6.32 14.43
C TRP A 319 -24.70 -6.43 14.62
N GLN A 320 -23.95 -5.33 14.65
CA GLN A 320 -22.48 -5.37 14.84
C GLN A 320 -22.02 -5.60 16.30
N ARG A 321 -22.92 -5.66 17.30
CA ARG A 321 -22.57 -5.98 18.69
C ARG A 321 -23.22 -7.28 19.18
N GLN A 322 -22.79 -8.39 18.58
CA GLN A 322 -23.11 -9.75 19.02
C GLN A 322 -22.02 -10.29 19.96
N PRO A 323 -22.15 -10.18 21.30
CA PRO A 323 -21.12 -10.69 22.23
C PRO A 323 -20.89 -12.20 22.10
N PHE A 324 -21.92 -12.94 21.68
CA PHE A 324 -21.85 -14.37 21.34
C PHE A 324 -20.73 -14.70 20.33
N LEU A 325 -20.53 -13.86 19.30
CA LEU A 325 -19.46 -14.05 18.32
C LEU A 325 -18.07 -13.85 18.93
N SER A 326 -17.92 -12.94 19.89
CA SER A 326 -16.64 -12.75 20.58
C SER A 326 -16.30 -13.93 21.49
N ILE A 327 -17.29 -14.44 22.24
CA ILE A 327 -17.12 -15.61 23.11
C ILE A 327 -16.77 -16.85 22.28
N PHE A 328 -17.45 -17.05 21.14
CA PHE A 328 -17.16 -18.14 20.21
C PHE A 328 -15.73 -18.07 19.65
N ARG A 329 -15.25 -16.88 19.23
CA ARG A 329 -13.84 -16.69 18.83
C ARG A 329 -12.86 -17.11 19.93
N THR A 330 -13.07 -16.67 21.18
CA THR A 330 -12.20 -17.03 22.31
C THR A 330 -12.17 -18.54 22.53
N ILE A 331 -13.32 -19.23 22.46
CA ILE A 331 -13.40 -20.69 22.59
C ILE A 331 -12.65 -21.39 21.45
N VAL A 332 -12.80 -20.95 20.20
CA VAL A 332 -12.07 -21.50 19.05
C VAL A 332 -10.56 -21.33 19.21
N TYR A 333 -10.07 -20.15 19.60
CA TYR A 333 -8.63 -19.95 19.85
C TYR A 333 -8.10 -20.82 21.00
N LEU A 334 -8.85 -20.96 22.11
CA LEU A 334 -8.46 -21.85 23.21
C LEU A 334 -8.38 -23.32 22.79
N ILE A 335 -9.33 -23.79 21.98
CA ILE A 335 -9.32 -25.17 21.43
C ILE A 335 -8.16 -25.35 20.44
N ALA A 336 -7.87 -24.36 19.60
CA ALA A 336 -6.74 -24.41 18.67
C ALA A 336 -5.38 -24.42 19.39
N VAL A 337 -5.20 -23.57 20.41
CA VAL A 337 -3.99 -23.54 21.26
C VAL A 337 -3.84 -24.85 22.06
N TRP A 338 -4.92 -25.37 22.65
CA TRP A 338 -4.88 -26.67 23.33
C TRP A 338 -4.55 -27.82 22.37
N GLY A 339 -5.14 -27.81 21.16
CA GLY A 339 -4.82 -28.77 20.10
C GLY A 339 -3.35 -28.70 19.69
N PHE A 340 -2.79 -27.50 19.52
CA PHE A 340 -1.37 -27.29 19.19
C PHE A 340 -0.43 -27.77 20.31
N ILE A 341 -0.74 -27.46 21.58
CA ILE A 341 0.01 -27.94 22.75
C ILE A 341 -0.08 -29.47 22.86
N SER A 342 -1.26 -30.05 22.64
CA SER A 342 -1.46 -31.51 22.65
C SER A 342 -0.66 -32.20 21.53
N LEU A 343 -0.65 -31.61 20.33
CA LEU A 343 0.10 -32.10 19.18
C LEU A 343 1.62 -32.02 19.46
N LEU A 344 2.13 -30.89 19.97
CA LEU A 344 3.53 -30.77 20.44
C LEU A 344 3.88 -31.83 21.51
N SER A 345 3.01 -32.01 22.51
CA SER A 345 3.25 -32.98 23.60
C SER A 345 3.22 -34.45 23.15
N SER A 346 2.69 -34.73 21.95
CA SER A 346 2.61 -36.07 21.36
C SER A 346 3.57 -36.29 20.19
N THR A 347 4.21 -35.25 19.65
CA THR A 347 5.30 -35.35 18.66
C THR A 347 6.69 -35.19 19.27
N LEU A 348 6.83 -34.63 20.47
CA LEU A 348 8.11 -34.50 21.18
C LEU A 348 8.42 -35.75 22.02
N PRO A 349 9.40 -36.60 21.65
CA PRO A 349 9.88 -37.65 22.53
C PRO A 349 10.64 -37.05 23.71
N PHE A 350 10.32 -37.48 24.94
CA PHE A 350 11.01 -37.02 26.15
C PHE A 350 12.37 -37.74 26.31
N THR A 351 13.37 -37.33 25.53
CA THR A 351 14.77 -37.73 25.71
C THR A 351 15.55 -36.65 26.48
N PRO A 352 16.32 -37.01 27.52
CA PRO A 352 17.13 -36.04 28.27
C PRO A 352 18.23 -35.42 27.40
N LYS A 353 18.66 -34.21 27.77
CA LYS A 353 19.58 -33.35 27.00
C LYS A 353 20.80 -34.09 26.40
N GLN A 354 20.96 -33.97 25.09
CA GLN A 354 22.28 -34.03 24.44
C GLN A 354 22.25 -33.21 23.13
N GLU A 355 23.19 -32.29 22.98
CA GLU A 355 23.62 -31.69 21.70
C GLU A 355 24.61 -32.65 21.00
N PRO A 356 24.94 -32.51 19.69
CA PRO A 356 24.56 -31.50 18.69
C PRO A 356 23.55 -32.10 17.66
N THR A 357 23.25 -31.58 16.46
CA THR A 357 23.90 -30.57 15.58
C THR A 357 22.87 -29.82 14.74
N SER A 358 23.28 -28.71 14.11
CA SER A 358 22.48 -27.89 13.20
C SER A 358 22.29 -28.52 11.80
N HIS A 359 21.17 -28.18 11.15
CA HIS A 359 21.08 -27.94 9.70
C HIS A 359 19.86 -27.06 9.41
N SER A 360 20.04 -25.74 9.47
CA SER A 360 19.08 -24.79 8.90
C SER A 360 19.41 -24.55 7.42
N SER A 361 18.39 -24.43 6.57
CA SER A 361 18.54 -24.20 5.14
C SER A 361 18.86 -22.74 4.83
N VAL A 362 20.14 -22.39 4.78
CA VAL A 362 20.62 -21.05 4.41
C VAL A 362 20.63 -20.91 2.89
N THR A 363 19.82 -20.01 2.36
CA THR A 363 19.97 -19.50 0.98
C THR A 363 21.30 -18.75 0.86
N PRO A 364 22.10 -18.95 -0.21
CA PRO A 364 23.39 -18.25 -0.35
C PRO A 364 23.21 -16.73 -0.33
N ASP A 365 23.93 -16.05 0.56
CA ASP A 365 24.08 -14.61 0.52
C ASP A 365 24.90 -14.23 -0.73
N VAL A 366 24.36 -13.29 -1.51
CA VAL A 366 24.95 -12.81 -2.77
C VAL A 366 26.24 -12.03 -2.54
N TYR A 367 26.45 -11.49 -1.33
CA TYR A 367 27.63 -10.70 -0.97
C TYR A 367 28.77 -11.53 -0.37
N ARG A 368 28.63 -12.87 -0.26
CA ARG A 368 29.64 -13.72 0.39
C ARG A 368 30.94 -13.84 -0.45
N PRO A 369 32.12 -13.43 0.07
CA PRO A 369 33.42 -13.75 -0.52
C PRO A 369 33.72 -15.25 -0.45
N GLU A 370 34.27 -15.82 -1.52
CA GLU A 370 34.64 -17.25 -1.58
C GLU A 370 35.74 -17.64 -0.56
N THR A 371 36.48 -16.66 -0.04
CA THR A 371 37.53 -16.84 0.96
C THR A 371 37.02 -17.18 2.37
N LEU A 372 35.72 -16.98 2.66
CA LEU A 372 35.18 -17.15 4.01
C LEU A 372 34.70 -18.57 4.31
N SER A 373 35.19 -19.12 5.41
CA SER A 373 34.86 -20.46 5.92
C SER A 373 33.34 -20.69 6.04
N PRO A 374 32.82 -21.87 5.68
CA PRO A 374 31.38 -22.16 5.77
C PRO A 374 30.83 -21.96 7.20
N GLY A 375 29.93 -21.01 7.36
CA GLY A 375 29.30 -20.65 8.63
C GLY A 375 29.70 -19.28 9.19
N LEU A 376 30.76 -18.65 8.67
CA LEU A 376 31.26 -17.34 9.14
C LEU A 376 30.46 -16.13 8.58
N ASN A 377 29.17 -16.31 8.33
CA ASN A 377 28.29 -15.32 7.69
C ASN A 377 27.64 -14.35 8.70
N ILE A 378 27.98 -14.45 9.99
CA ILE A 378 27.33 -13.71 11.08
C ILE A 378 28.31 -12.66 11.60
N CYS A 379 27.90 -11.40 11.54
CA CYS A 379 28.63 -10.23 12.04
C CYS A 379 28.11 -9.83 13.43
N ASP A 380 28.13 -10.77 14.37
CA ASP A 380 27.62 -10.60 15.73
C ASP A 380 28.79 -10.48 16.72
N CYS A 381 28.68 -9.51 17.61
CA CYS A 381 29.61 -9.21 18.71
C CYS A 381 28.87 -9.13 20.06
N GLY A 382 27.62 -9.60 20.11
CA GLY A 382 26.79 -9.53 21.29
C GLY A 382 26.21 -8.13 21.54
N THR A 383 25.82 -7.91 22.79
CA THR A 383 25.02 -6.77 23.25
C THR A 383 25.76 -5.84 24.21
N THR A 384 27.00 -6.18 24.56
CA THR A 384 27.88 -5.41 25.45
C THR A 384 29.30 -5.38 24.90
N ILE A 385 30.09 -4.38 25.24
CA ILE A 385 31.50 -4.28 24.85
C ILE A 385 32.31 -5.40 25.52
N ASN A 386 31.94 -5.77 26.75
CA ASN A 386 32.52 -6.93 27.42
C ASN A 386 32.29 -8.24 26.64
N GLU A 387 31.12 -8.43 26.05
CA GLU A 387 30.79 -9.56 25.17
C GLU A 387 31.56 -9.48 23.83
N ALA A 388 31.63 -8.29 23.23
CA ALA A 388 32.40 -8.04 22.00
C ALA A 388 33.90 -8.35 22.17
N LEU A 389 34.50 -7.94 23.29
CA LEU A 389 35.90 -8.23 23.63
C LEU A 389 36.12 -9.73 23.86
N LEU A 390 35.19 -10.44 24.50
CA LEU A 390 35.24 -11.90 24.66
C LEU A 390 35.08 -12.65 23.33
N LEU A 391 34.36 -12.08 22.37
CA LEU A 391 34.21 -12.59 21.00
C LEU A 391 35.35 -12.16 20.06
N ASN A 392 36.39 -11.50 20.59
CA ASN A 392 37.54 -11.00 19.83
C ASN A 392 37.14 -10.02 18.71
N CYS A 393 36.06 -9.26 18.91
CA CYS A 393 35.67 -8.15 18.05
C CYS A 393 36.53 -6.91 18.30
N VAL A 394 36.55 -6.01 17.31
CA VAL A 394 37.28 -4.74 17.38
C VAL A 394 36.34 -3.62 16.95
N TYR A 395 36.39 -2.47 17.61
CA TYR A 395 35.66 -1.28 17.18
C TYR A 395 36.16 -0.79 15.81
N ASP A 396 35.21 -0.59 14.90
CA ASP A 396 35.40 -0.01 13.59
C ASP A 396 34.79 1.39 13.55
N SER A 397 35.60 2.39 13.19
CA SER A 397 35.22 3.81 13.13
C SER A 397 34.45 4.18 11.87
N LEU A 398 34.57 3.42 10.78
CA LEU A 398 33.86 3.63 9.52
C LEU A 398 32.44 3.05 9.59
N ALA A 399 32.28 1.90 10.25
CA ALA A 399 30.98 1.30 10.56
C ALA A 399 30.36 1.80 11.88
N THR A 400 31.11 2.52 12.71
CA THR A 400 30.73 2.99 14.06
C THR A 400 30.25 1.87 15.00
N ALA A 401 30.82 0.67 14.86
CA ALA A 401 30.35 -0.55 15.52
C ALA A 401 31.48 -1.48 15.94
N TRP A 402 31.23 -2.33 16.94
CA TRP A 402 32.10 -3.46 17.25
C TRP A 402 31.84 -4.60 16.26
N LEU A 403 32.86 -5.01 15.50
CA LEU A 403 32.75 -6.03 14.45
C LEU A 403 33.79 -7.14 14.62
N PRO A 404 33.46 -8.39 14.24
CA PRO A 404 34.43 -9.48 14.26
C PRO A 404 35.41 -9.33 13.07
N PRO A 405 36.62 -9.92 13.14
CA PRO A 405 37.67 -9.70 12.13
C PRO A 405 37.30 -10.07 10.69
N HIS A 406 36.30 -10.94 10.49
CA HIS A 406 35.82 -11.33 9.15
C HIS A 406 34.76 -10.40 8.53
N CYS A 407 34.19 -9.48 9.31
CA CYS A 407 33.20 -8.50 8.84
C CYS A 407 33.76 -7.06 8.75
N ARG A 408 35.07 -6.91 8.88
CA ARG A 408 35.76 -5.62 8.91
C ARG A 408 36.86 -5.56 7.85
N ASP A 409 36.81 -4.55 6.99
CA ASP A 409 37.96 -4.18 6.14
C ASP A 409 38.90 -3.25 6.93
N ALA A 410 39.92 -3.83 7.56
CA ALA A 410 40.86 -3.10 8.39
C ALA A 410 41.77 -2.12 7.60
N GLU A 411 41.96 -2.33 6.29
CA GLU A 411 42.71 -1.39 5.45
C GLU A 411 41.84 -0.17 5.13
N LEU A 412 40.57 -0.39 4.78
CA LEU A 412 39.61 0.69 4.55
C LEU A 412 39.31 1.48 5.84
N THR A 413 39.21 0.84 7.02
CA THR A 413 39.13 1.61 8.28
C THR A 413 40.37 2.48 8.48
N ALA A 414 41.57 1.96 8.20
CA ALA A 414 42.83 2.66 8.43
C ALA A 414 43.11 3.78 7.39
N LEU A 415 42.45 3.72 6.23
CA LEU A 415 42.35 4.83 5.28
C LEU A 415 41.34 5.87 5.77
N PHE A 416 40.16 5.45 6.24
CA PHE A 416 39.16 6.35 6.83
C PHE A 416 39.72 7.11 8.03
N ASP A 417 40.38 6.43 8.98
CA ASP A 417 41.04 7.01 10.16
C ASP A 417 42.09 8.09 9.82
N LYS A 418 42.52 8.20 8.56
CA LYS A 418 43.52 9.15 8.04
C LYS A 418 42.97 10.13 7.00
N ALA A 419 41.65 10.11 6.78
CA ALA A 419 40.94 10.97 5.84
C ALA A 419 40.16 12.11 6.55
N GLY A 420 40.39 12.31 7.85
CA GLY A 420 39.80 13.39 8.62
C GLY A 420 40.41 14.76 8.28
N PRO A 421 39.74 15.86 8.67
CA PRO A 421 40.07 17.22 8.22
C PRO A 421 41.28 17.84 8.95
N GLU A 422 41.80 17.22 10.00
CA GLU A 422 42.89 17.77 10.80
C GLU A 422 44.25 17.72 10.10
N PRO A 423 45.26 18.54 10.49
CA PRO A 423 46.58 18.57 9.85
C PRO A 423 47.38 17.26 9.89
N ASN A 424 46.96 16.28 10.70
CA ASN A 424 47.51 14.93 10.80
C ASN A 424 46.65 13.86 10.09
N GLY A 425 45.50 14.23 9.52
CA GLY A 425 44.52 13.35 8.89
C GLY A 425 43.53 12.69 9.86
N GLU A 426 43.58 13.02 11.15
CA GLU A 426 42.69 12.43 12.16
C GLU A 426 41.30 13.10 12.17
N TRP A 427 40.34 12.42 12.79
CA TRP A 427 38.99 12.94 13.02
C TRP A 427 38.86 13.49 14.43
N SER A 428 38.54 14.78 14.54
CA SER A 428 38.20 15.41 15.82
C SER A 428 36.78 15.04 16.25
N TYR A 429 36.65 14.48 17.45
CA TYR A 429 35.37 14.16 18.10
C TYR A 429 35.33 14.82 19.48
N TYR A 430 34.13 15.17 19.95
CA TYR A 430 33.94 15.90 21.21
C TYR A 430 32.75 15.34 22.00
N LEU A 431 32.75 15.55 23.32
CA LEU A 431 31.67 15.13 24.23
C LEU A 431 30.55 16.18 24.34
N ASP A 432 30.84 17.43 24.00
CA ASP A 432 30.00 18.62 24.18
C ASP A 432 29.67 19.32 22.84
N GLU A 433 28.50 19.96 22.76
CA GLU A 433 28.07 20.70 21.56
C GLU A 433 28.98 21.91 21.23
N ASP A 434 29.68 22.46 22.23
CA ASP A 434 30.62 23.58 22.08
C ASP A 434 32.01 23.15 21.56
N GLY A 435 32.29 21.84 21.44
CA GLY A 435 33.54 21.31 20.88
C GLY A 435 34.79 21.52 21.75
N THR A 436 34.65 21.50 23.09
CA THR A 436 35.72 21.86 24.03
C THR A 436 36.36 20.66 24.74
N ILE A 437 35.68 19.51 24.79
CA ILE A 437 36.12 18.28 25.47
C ILE A 437 36.37 17.20 24.40
N PRO A 438 37.61 17.06 23.88
CA PRO A 438 37.91 16.09 22.84
C PRO A 438 37.83 14.64 23.35
N LEU A 439 37.42 13.72 22.47
CA LEU A 439 37.33 12.29 22.72
C LEU A 439 38.29 11.51 21.82
N THR A 440 38.99 10.52 22.38
CA THR A 440 39.79 9.57 21.62
C THR A 440 38.93 8.46 20.99
N LYS A 441 39.46 7.77 19.98
CA LYS A 441 38.81 6.61 19.34
C LYS A 441 38.40 5.52 20.34
N ASP A 442 39.21 5.28 21.36
CA ASP A 442 38.93 4.27 22.39
C ASP A 442 37.80 4.72 23.34
N GLU A 443 37.70 6.01 23.65
CA GLU A 443 36.59 6.57 24.44
C GLU A 443 35.27 6.54 23.66
N ILE A 444 35.30 6.81 22.35
CA ILE A 444 34.12 6.69 21.46
C ILE A 444 33.65 5.23 21.39
N ALA A 445 34.59 4.29 21.29
CA ALA A 445 34.28 2.85 21.30
C ALA A 445 33.55 2.41 22.59
N LEU A 446 33.78 3.11 23.71
CA LEU A 446 33.15 2.88 25.02
C LEU A 446 31.76 3.52 25.17
N LEU A 447 31.42 4.56 24.40
CA LEU A 447 30.11 5.21 24.49
C LEU A 447 28.93 4.26 24.19
N GLY A 448 29.17 3.19 23.42
CA GLY A 448 28.16 2.19 23.07
C GLY A 448 27.52 1.44 24.26
N GLU A 449 28.23 1.29 25.39
CA GLU A 449 27.66 0.68 26.62
C GLU A 449 26.90 1.70 27.49
N THR A 450 27.15 3.00 27.33
CA THR A 450 26.75 4.03 28.31
C THR A 450 25.31 4.52 28.20
N GLY A 451 24.54 4.09 27.20
CA GLY A 451 23.17 4.57 26.95
C GLY A 451 23.15 6.06 26.58
N GLY A 452 23.82 6.39 25.47
CA GLY A 452 24.20 7.75 25.06
C GLY A 452 23.18 8.85 25.36
N ALA A 453 23.40 9.56 26.48
CA ALA A 453 22.69 10.76 26.91
C ALA A 453 21.14 10.69 26.86
N GLU A 454 20.53 9.53 27.08
CA GLU A 454 19.07 9.32 26.90
C GLU A 454 18.17 9.95 28.00
N HIS A 455 18.61 11.05 28.60
CA HIS A 455 17.88 11.88 29.56
C HIS A 455 17.80 13.38 29.20
N GLU A 456 18.11 13.75 27.95
CA GLU A 456 17.41 14.86 27.30
C GLU A 456 17.19 14.59 25.80
N LYS A 457 16.46 15.47 25.10
CA LYS A 457 16.00 15.18 23.72
C LYS A 457 17.18 15.07 22.75
N PRO A 458 17.11 14.22 21.72
CA PRO A 458 18.19 14.08 20.74
C PRO A 458 18.35 15.34 19.88
N SER A 459 19.18 16.26 20.35
CA SER A 459 19.91 17.19 19.48
C SER A 459 20.75 16.36 18.51
N ARG A 460 20.58 16.65 17.23
CA ARG A 460 21.29 16.05 16.10
C ARG A 460 22.82 16.14 16.32
N LEU A 461 23.51 14.99 16.33
CA LEU A 461 24.97 14.93 16.22
C LEU A 461 25.44 15.83 15.06
N SER A 462 26.21 16.86 15.40
CA SER A 462 26.65 17.91 14.49
C SER A 462 27.86 17.45 13.67
N GLN A 463 27.61 17.00 12.44
CA GLN A 463 28.68 16.97 11.44
C GLN A 463 29.21 18.40 11.19
N PRO A 464 30.52 18.60 10.97
CA PRO A 464 31.06 19.91 10.62
C PRO A 464 30.40 20.47 9.37
N SER A 465 30.09 21.76 9.38
CA SER A 465 29.49 22.44 8.22
C SER A 465 30.46 22.49 7.05
N GLU A 466 30.04 22.03 5.86
CA GLU A 466 30.78 22.23 4.61
C GLU A 466 30.83 23.74 4.26
N GLY A 467 31.94 24.37 4.65
CA GLY A 467 32.20 25.79 4.38
C GLY A 467 32.61 26.01 2.93
N HIS A 468 31.64 26.13 2.02
CA HIS A 468 31.90 26.57 0.65
C HIS A 468 32.42 28.02 0.61
N THR A 469 33.65 28.18 0.11
CA THR A 469 34.27 29.45 -0.33
C THR A 469 34.31 29.52 -1.84
#